data_AF-A0A964EHN7-F1
#
_entry.id   AF-A0A964EHN7-F1
#
_cell.length_a   1.000
_cell.length_b   1.000
_cell.length_c   1.000
_cell.angle_alpha   90.00
_cell.angle_beta   90.00
_cell.angle_gamma   90.00
#
_symmetry.space_group_name_H-M   'P 1'
#
loop_
_entity.id
_entity.type
_entity.pdbx_description
1 polymer ?
#
loop_
_entity_poly.entity_id
_entity_poly.type
_entity_poly.pdbx_seq_one_letter_code
_entity_poly.pdbx_strand_id
1 'polypeptide(L)'
;MEKHAVIDNQVAFKAVVISGILLGLLLLLLDWAAFRLSPEATTFTRAAKTGVSLVLFWVVCTSTLRSIERLRKKIPGLKLLAAGIGVAVVGVLLHQLALQTLAWLKSAWAPAPDYAMFLFYAGGGFIAAVISLINFRVRNKRLGNILEVLFIALVAWLFFFFTK
;
A
#
# COMPACT_ATOMS: atom_id res chain seq x y z
N MET A 1 17.53 -23.09 -13.82
CA MET A 1 16.91 -21.74 -13.72
C MET A 1 15.54 -21.75 -13.04
N GLU A 2 14.71 -22.78 -13.24
CA GLU A 2 13.36 -22.89 -12.62
C GLU A 2 13.33 -22.83 -11.09
N LYS A 3 14.24 -23.55 -10.40
CA LYS A 3 14.24 -23.62 -8.93
C LYS A 3 14.40 -22.23 -8.26
N HIS A 4 15.18 -21.34 -8.86
CA HIS A 4 15.31 -19.96 -8.38
C HIS A 4 14.03 -19.15 -8.62
N ALA A 5 13.38 -19.31 -9.78
CA ALA A 5 12.14 -18.60 -10.07
C ALA A 5 10.99 -18.99 -9.14
N VAL A 6 10.89 -20.27 -8.77
CA VAL A 6 9.89 -20.79 -7.82
C VAL A 6 10.10 -20.20 -6.43
N ILE A 7 11.33 -20.19 -5.93
CA ILE A 7 11.65 -19.63 -4.61
C ILE A 7 11.32 -18.13 -4.55
N ASP A 8 11.63 -17.36 -5.61
CA ASP A 8 11.28 -15.94 -5.67
C ASP A 8 9.79 -15.70 -5.56
N ASN A 9 9.01 -16.50 -6.27
CA ASN A 9 7.56 -16.37 -6.32
C ASN A 9 6.98 -16.71 -4.94
N GLN A 10 7.51 -17.74 -4.27
CA GLN A 10 7.09 -18.09 -2.92
C GLN A 10 7.42 -17.00 -1.90
N VAL A 11 8.63 -16.43 -1.94
CA VAL A 11 9.04 -15.35 -1.03
C VAL A 11 8.19 -14.10 -1.28
N ALA A 12 8.02 -13.70 -2.54
CA ALA A 12 7.20 -12.55 -2.90
C ALA A 12 5.74 -12.76 -2.47
N PHE A 13 5.16 -13.93 -2.76
CA PHE A 13 3.79 -14.25 -2.40
C PHE A 13 3.56 -14.23 -0.89
N LYS A 14 4.43 -14.90 -0.11
CA LYS A 14 4.33 -14.92 1.36
C LYS A 14 4.44 -13.51 1.93
N ALA A 15 5.40 -12.71 1.44
CA ALA A 15 5.55 -11.33 1.87
C ALA A 15 4.31 -10.48 1.52
N VAL A 16 3.75 -10.65 0.33
CA VAL A 16 2.51 -9.99 -0.10
C VAL A 16 1.35 -10.33 0.82
N VAL A 17 1.13 -11.61 1.12
CA VAL A 17 0.01 -12.05 1.97
C VAL A 17 0.17 -11.53 3.40
N ILE A 18 1.33 -11.73 4.01
CA ILE A 18 1.60 -11.30 5.40
C ILE A 18 1.44 -9.78 5.53
N SER A 19 2.06 -9.02 4.63
CA SER A 19 1.98 -7.57 4.67
C SER A 19 0.62 -7.03 4.27
N GLY A 20 -0.11 -7.71 3.39
CA GLY A 20 -1.49 -7.40 3.08
C GLY A 20 -2.39 -7.56 4.30
N ILE A 21 -2.28 -8.68 5.02
CA ILE A 21 -3.00 -8.89 6.29
C ILE A 21 -2.64 -7.79 7.30
N LEU A 22 -1.35 -7.49 7.46
CA LEU A 22 -0.89 -6.42 8.35
C LEU A 22 -1.48 -5.06 7.96
N LEU A 23 -1.45 -4.70 6.68
CA LEU A 23 -2.03 -3.45 6.18
C LEU A 23 -3.53 -3.39 6.46
N GLY A 24 -4.28 -4.45 6.15
CA GLY A 24 -5.72 -4.50 6.39
C GLY A 24 -6.06 -4.34 7.87
N LEU A 25 -5.30 -4.98 8.76
CA LEU A 25 -5.47 -4.87 10.21
C LEU A 25 -5.14 -3.46 10.72
N LEU A 26 -4.06 -2.84 10.22
CA LEU A 26 -3.70 -1.47 10.58
C LEU A 26 -4.76 -0.45 10.15
N LEU A 27 -5.34 -0.62 8.95
CA LEU A 27 -6.43 0.23 8.46
C LEU A 27 -7.70 0.06 9.30
N LEU A 28 -8.02 -1.18 9.69
CA LEU A 28 -9.16 -1.46 10.57
C LEU A 28 -8.98 -0.85 11.96
N LEU A 29 -7.79 -0.96 12.54
CA LEU A 29 -7.45 -0.32 13.81
C LEU A 29 -7.51 1.20 13.72
N LEU A 30 -7.12 1.77 12.57
CA LEU A 30 -7.25 3.20 12.32
C LEU A 30 -8.71 3.64 12.29
N ASP A 31 -9.61 2.89 11.65
CA ASP A 31 -11.05 3.17 11.67
C ASP A 31 -11.62 3.15 13.08
N TRP A 32 -11.29 2.10 13.82
CA TRP A 32 -11.70 1.96 15.22
C TRP A 32 -11.18 3.10 16.10
N ALA A 33 -9.89 3.46 15.96
CA ALA A 33 -9.28 4.55 16.71
C ALA A 33 -9.88 5.91 16.34
N ALA A 34 -10.13 6.16 15.05
CA ALA A 34 -10.74 7.39 14.57
C ALA A 34 -12.14 7.57 15.17
N PHE A 35 -12.97 6.52 15.15
CA PHE A 35 -14.29 6.53 15.79
C PHE A 35 -14.18 6.79 17.30
N ARG A 36 -13.21 6.18 17.98
CA ARG A 36 -13.04 6.34 19.43
C ARG A 36 -12.62 7.75 19.83
N LEU A 37 -11.76 8.38 19.03
CA LEU A 37 -11.26 9.74 19.25
C LEU A 37 -12.29 10.81 18.86
N SER A 38 -13.06 10.57 17.81
CA SER A 38 -14.08 11.51 17.33
C SER A 38 -15.26 10.74 16.73
N PRO A 39 -16.30 10.45 17.54
CA PRO A 39 -17.50 9.76 17.07
C PRO A 39 -18.25 10.55 15.98
N GLU A 40 -18.17 11.88 16.04
CA GLU A 40 -18.70 12.78 15.02
C GLU A 40 -17.62 13.09 13.97
N ALA A 41 -17.72 12.46 12.80
CA ALA A 41 -16.73 12.58 11.74
C ALA A 41 -16.70 13.98 11.10
N THR A 42 -15.93 14.90 11.70
CA THR A 42 -15.62 16.23 11.15
C THR A 42 -14.76 16.16 9.88
N THR A 43 -14.74 17.22 9.07
CA THR A 43 -13.89 17.30 7.87
C THR A 43 -12.41 17.11 8.21
N PHE A 44 -11.95 17.66 9.33
CA PHE A 44 -10.56 17.51 9.79
C PHE A 44 -10.23 16.06 10.13
N THR A 45 -11.09 15.37 10.89
CA THR A 45 -10.83 13.96 11.28
C THR A 45 -10.82 13.03 10.08
N ARG A 46 -11.68 13.26 9.08
CA ARG A 46 -11.64 12.53 7.80
C ARG A 46 -10.34 12.78 7.05
N ALA A 47 -9.91 14.04 6.92
CA ALA A 47 -8.66 14.38 6.25
C ALA A 47 -7.44 13.78 6.97
N ALA A 48 -7.41 13.87 8.31
CA ALA A 48 -6.35 13.29 9.13
C ALA A 48 -6.31 11.76 8.99
N LYS A 49 -7.47 11.09 9.06
CA LYS A 49 -7.58 9.64 8.85
C LYS A 49 -7.02 9.24 7.47
N THR A 50 -7.41 9.94 6.41
CA THR A 50 -6.90 9.67 5.05
C THR A 50 -5.39 9.91 4.97
N GLY A 51 -4.86 10.96 5.59
CA GLY A 51 -3.42 11.19 5.66
C GLY A 51 -2.68 10.04 6.36
N VAL A 52 -3.20 9.60 7.50
CA VAL A 52 -2.61 8.48 8.26
C VAL A 52 -2.73 7.16 7.48
N SER A 53 -3.85 6.90 6.80
CA SER A 53 -4.01 5.67 6.00
C SER A 53 -3.01 5.62 4.85
N LEU A 54 -2.75 6.74 4.18
CA LEU A 54 -1.73 6.86 3.13
C LEU A 54 -0.32 6.65 3.67
N VAL A 55 -0.01 7.16 4.87
CA VAL A 55 1.29 6.94 5.53
C VAL A 55 1.47 5.47 5.90
N LEU A 56 0.46 4.83 6.52
CA LEU A 56 0.50 3.40 6.84
C LEU A 56 0.69 2.56 5.58
N PHE A 57 -0.08 2.86 4.55
CA PHE A 57 0.03 2.24 3.24
C PHE A 57 1.45 2.33 2.68
N TRP A 58 2.02 3.54 2.65
CA TRP A 58 3.36 3.79 2.17
C TRP A 58 4.42 3.00 2.94
N VAL A 59 4.36 3.05 4.27
CA VAL A 59 5.30 2.37 5.16
C VAL A 59 5.23 0.86 4.98
N VAL A 60 4.03 0.28 4.93
CA VAL A 60 3.88 -1.18 4.76
C VAL A 60 4.36 -1.63 3.38
N CYS A 61 3.95 -0.96 2.30
CA CYS A 61 4.36 -1.32 0.94
C CYS A 61 5.88 -1.22 0.76
N THR A 62 6.49 -0.08 1.13
CA THR A 62 7.94 0.11 0.99
C THR A 62 8.76 -0.83 1.87
N SER A 63 8.32 -1.08 3.12
CA SER A 63 8.98 -2.03 4.02
C SER A 63 8.91 -3.46 3.49
N THR A 64 7.78 -3.84 2.90
CA THR A 64 7.60 -5.17 2.30
C THR A 64 8.54 -5.38 1.12
N LEU A 65 8.62 -4.41 0.22
CA LEU A 65 9.52 -4.49 -0.93
C LEU A 65 11.00 -4.52 -0.53
N ARG A 66 11.38 -3.75 0.51
CA ARG A 66 12.71 -3.82 1.12
C ARG A 66 12.98 -5.20 1.72
N SER A 67 12.01 -5.80 2.40
CA SER A 67 12.14 -7.15 2.95
C SER A 67 12.29 -8.20 1.85
N ILE A 68 11.51 -8.12 0.77
CA ILE A 68 11.61 -9.02 -0.38
C ILE A 68 13.02 -8.94 -1.00
N GLU A 69 13.51 -7.73 -1.29
CA GLU A 69 14.84 -7.55 -1.89
C GLU A 69 15.98 -8.01 -0.96
N ARG A 70 15.81 -7.84 0.37
CA ARG A 70 16.78 -8.34 1.36
C ARG A 70 16.81 -9.86 1.43
N LEU A 71 15.64 -10.51 1.43
CA LEU A 71 15.51 -11.97 1.46
C LEU A 71 16.03 -12.60 0.17
N ARG A 72 15.84 -11.93 -0.98
CA ARG A 72 16.28 -12.44 -2.26
C ARG A 72 16.76 -11.30 -3.15
N LYS A 73 18.08 -11.11 -3.14
CA LYS A 73 18.74 -10.08 -3.96
C LYS A 73 18.50 -10.30 -5.45
N LYS A 74 18.42 -9.19 -6.19
CA LYS A 74 18.26 -9.17 -7.66
C LYS A 74 16.95 -9.83 -8.13
N ILE A 75 15.86 -9.67 -7.38
CA ILE A 75 14.55 -10.08 -7.89
C ILE A 75 14.22 -9.24 -9.15
N PRO A 76 13.62 -9.85 -10.19
CA PRO A 76 13.15 -9.11 -11.36
C PRO A 76 12.21 -7.97 -10.95
N GLY A 77 12.42 -6.79 -11.52
CA GLY A 77 11.69 -5.56 -11.15
C GLY A 77 10.18 -5.71 -11.31
N LEU A 78 9.74 -6.42 -12.35
CA LEU A 78 8.33 -6.75 -12.56
C LEU A 78 7.71 -7.52 -11.39
N LYS A 79 8.47 -8.42 -10.73
CA LYS A 79 7.99 -9.15 -9.55
C LYS A 79 7.88 -8.23 -8.33
N LEU A 80 8.80 -7.28 -8.16
CA LEU A 80 8.69 -6.26 -7.10
C LEU A 80 7.50 -5.32 -7.35
N LEU A 81 7.25 -4.92 -8.60
CA LEU A 81 6.06 -4.14 -8.96
C LEU A 81 4.78 -4.91 -8.65
N ALA A 82 4.69 -6.17 -9.10
CA ALA A 82 3.56 -7.04 -8.80
C ALA A 82 3.39 -7.26 -7.28
N ALA A 83 4.48 -7.37 -6.52
CA ALA A 83 4.42 -7.50 -5.08
C ALA A 83 3.87 -6.23 -4.40
N GLY A 84 4.31 -5.04 -4.82
CA GLY A 84 3.80 -3.78 -4.24
C GLY A 84 2.31 -3.57 -4.52
N ILE A 85 1.88 -3.83 -5.76
CA ILE A 85 0.45 -3.84 -6.12
C ILE A 85 -0.30 -4.92 -5.32
N GLY A 86 0.29 -6.11 -5.20
CA GLY A 86 -0.32 -7.23 -4.48
C GLY A 86 -0.56 -6.91 -3.01
N VAL A 87 0.41 -6.32 -2.31
CA VAL A 87 0.25 -5.89 -0.90
C VAL A 87 -0.91 -4.92 -0.77
N ALA A 88 -0.96 -3.92 -1.66
CA ALA A 88 -2.00 -2.91 -1.67
C ALA A 88 -3.39 -3.51 -1.88
N VAL A 89 -3.54 -4.33 -2.92
CA VAL A 89 -4.81 -4.96 -3.27
C VAL A 89 -5.26 -5.92 -2.18
N VAL A 90 -4.39 -6.81 -1.71
CA VAL A 90 -4.74 -7.77 -0.64
C VAL A 90 -5.11 -7.04 0.65
N GLY A 91 -4.34 -6.04 1.06
CA GLY A 91 -4.62 -5.33 2.30
C GLY A 91 -5.93 -4.54 2.27
N VAL A 92 -6.21 -3.87 1.17
CA VAL A 92 -7.47 -3.13 1.01
C VAL A 92 -8.65 -4.10 0.84
N LEU A 93 -8.49 -5.23 0.15
CA LEU A 93 -9.51 -6.28 0.06
C LEU A 93 -9.88 -6.79 1.45
N LEU A 94 -8.89 -7.15 2.27
CA LEU A 94 -9.13 -7.64 3.62
C LEU A 94 -9.77 -6.58 4.50
N HIS A 95 -9.35 -5.32 4.38
CA HIS A 95 -9.95 -4.20 5.11
C HIS A 95 -11.43 -4.02 4.74
N GLN A 96 -11.77 -3.97 3.44
CA GLN A 96 -13.14 -3.81 2.97
C GLN A 96 -14.03 -5.01 3.33
N LEU A 97 -13.50 -6.23 3.24
CA LEU A 97 -14.21 -7.43 3.70
C LEU A 97 -14.49 -7.40 5.19
N ALA A 98 -13.55 -6.94 6.01
CA ALA A 98 -13.76 -6.79 7.44
C ALA A 98 -14.77 -5.68 7.78
N LEU A 99 -14.77 -4.58 7.03
CA LEU A 99 -15.82 -3.55 7.17
C LEU A 99 -17.19 -4.10 6.77
N GLN A 100 -17.29 -4.87 5.68
CA GLN A 100 -18.53 -5.53 5.26
C GLN A 100 -19.07 -6.48 6.34
N THR A 101 -18.22 -7.30 6.95
CA THR A 101 -18.65 -8.22 8.02
C THR A 101 -19.08 -7.47 9.27
N LEU A 102 -18.37 -6.40 9.65
CA LEU A 102 -18.75 -5.56 10.79
C LEU A 102 -20.05 -4.79 10.54
N ALA A 103 -20.29 -4.35 9.30
CA ALA A 103 -21.54 -3.72 8.90
C ALA A 103 -22.72 -4.71 8.98
N TRP A 104 -22.53 -5.97 8.57
CA TRP A 104 -23.52 -7.04 8.76
C TRP A 104 -23.82 -7.31 10.24
N LEU A 105 -22.80 -7.19 11.10
CA LEU A 105 -22.95 -7.29 12.56
C LEU A 105 -23.53 -6.01 13.21
N LYS A 106 -23.91 -5.01 12.41
CA LYS A 106 -24.45 -3.70 12.87
C LYS A 106 -23.52 -2.97 13.83
N SER A 107 -22.21 -3.09 13.62
CA SER A 107 -21.21 -2.37 14.42
C SER A 107 -21.32 -0.86 14.18
N ALA A 108 -21.51 -0.07 15.25
CA ALA A 108 -21.71 1.38 15.16
C ALA A 108 -20.50 2.17 14.64
N TRP A 109 -19.31 1.58 14.69
CA TRP A 109 -18.05 2.24 14.29
C TRP A 109 -17.58 1.85 12.90
N ALA A 110 -18.21 0.87 12.25
CA ALA A 110 -17.78 0.38 10.95
C ALA A 110 -18.40 1.22 9.83
N PRO A 111 -17.62 1.99 9.05
CA PRO A 111 -18.14 2.67 7.87
C PRO A 111 -18.61 1.67 6.82
N ALA A 112 -19.50 2.12 5.93
CA ALA A 112 -19.88 1.35 4.76
C ALA A 112 -18.64 1.08 3.89
N PRO A 113 -18.47 -0.13 3.36
CA PRO A 113 -17.32 -0.44 2.52
C PRO A 113 -17.40 0.29 1.19
N ASP A 114 -16.25 0.75 0.73
CA ASP A 114 -16.09 1.49 -0.51
C ASP A 114 -15.08 0.80 -1.42
N TYR A 115 -15.61 -0.07 -2.29
CA TYR A 115 -14.83 -0.79 -3.28
C TYR A 115 -14.34 0.12 -4.42
N ALA A 116 -14.80 1.37 -4.55
CA ALA A 116 -14.26 2.28 -5.55
C ALA A 116 -12.79 2.65 -5.26
N MET A 117 -12.37 2.58 -3.99
CA MET A 117 -10.99 2.90 -3.60
C MET A 117 -9.94 1.86 -4.04
N PHE A 118 -10.34 0.70 -4.59
CA PHE A 118 -9.39 -0.34 -5.01
C PHE A 118 -8.35 0.16 -6.00
N LEU A 119 -8.79 0.86 -7.05
CA LEU A 119 -7.89 1.38 -8.09
C LEU A 119 -6.94 2.43 -7.53
N PHE A 120 -7.41 3.26 -6.59
CA PHE A 120 -6.59 4.28 -5.94
C PHE A 120 -5.44 3.66 -5.15
N TYR A 121 -5.72 2.68 -4.30
CA TYR A 121 -4.68 2.00 -3.53
C TYR A 121 -3.80 1.09 -4.40
N ALA A 122 -4.34 0.44 -5.43
CA ALA A 122 -3.54 -0.32 -6.39
C ALA A 122 -2.53 0.59 -7.13
N GLY A 123 -2.98 1.77 -7.56
CA GLY A 123 -2.12 2.81 -8.13
C GLY A 123 -1.05 3.29 -7.14
N GLY A 124 -1.44 3.54 -5.88
CA GLY A 124 -0.50 3.83 -4.80
C GLY A 124 0.56 2.73 -4.61
N GLY A 125 0.16 1.47 -4.71
CA GLY A 125 1.04 0.31 -4.54
C GLY A 125 2.05 0.20 -5.68
N PHE A 126 1.62 0.51 -6.90
CA PHE A 126 2.49 0.65 -8.06
C PHE A 126 3.50 1.79 -7.86
N ILE A 127 3.06 2.98 -7.43
CA ILE A 127 3.94 4.13 -7.17
C ILE A 127 5.01 3.78 -6.13
N ALA A 128 4.61 3.21 -4.99
CA ALA A 128 5.52 2.77 -3.94
C ALA A 128 6.53 1.72 -4.45
N ALA A 129 6.10 0.85 -5.36
CA ALA A 129 6.95 -0.16 -5.96
C ALA A 129 7.97 0.42 -6.95
N VAL A 130 7.58 1.38 -7.78
CA VAL A 130 8.50 2.08 -8.69
C VAL A 130 9.55 2.84 -7.87
N ILE A 131 9.15 3.53 -6.82
CA ILE A 131 10.07 4.29 -5.95
C ILE A 131 11.05 3.35 -5.24
N SER A 132 10.57 2.20 -4.75
CA SER A 132 11.45 1.18 -4.17
C SER A 132 12.43 0.63 -5.20
N LEU A 133 11.98 0.42 -6.45
CA LEU A 133 12.81 -0.09 -7.55
C LEU A 133 13.90 0.91 -7.96
N ILE A 134 13.58 2.21 -8.02
CA ILE A 134 14.56 3.29 -8.22
C ILE A 134 15.65 3.19 -7.13
N ASN A 135 15.23 3.13 -5.87
CA ASN A 135 16.15 3.07 -4.73
C ASN A 135 17.04 1.81 -4.71
N PHE A 136 16.53 0.66 -5.17
CA PHE A 136 17.32 -0.58 -5.20
C PHE A 136 18.27 -0.68 -6.39
N ARG A 137 17.91 -0.10 -7.53
CA ARG A 137 18.68 -0.27 -8.78
C ARG A 137 19.66 0.87 -9.05
N VAL A 138 19.39 2.06 -8.53
CA VAL A 138 20.27 3.21 -8.73
C VAL A 138 21.34 3.22 -7.65
N ARG A 139 22.56 2.85 -8.03
CA ARG A 139 23.70 2.71 -7.10
C ARG A 139 24.15 4.06 -6.50
N ASN A 140 23.95 5.16 -7.24
CA ASN A 140 24.27 6.51 -6.79
C ASN A 140 23.08 7.12 -6.02
N LYS A 141 23.23 7.30 -4.71
CA LYS A 141 22.18 7.85 -3.82
C LYS A 141 21.65 9.21 -4.28
N ARG A 142 22.51 10.11 -4.78
CA ARG A 142 22.05 11.42 -5.28
C ARG A 142 21.14 11.27 -6.50
N LEU A 143 21.54 10.44 -7.45
CA LEU A 143 20.78 10.20 -8.67
C LEU A 143 19.47 9.46 -8.37
N GLY A 144 19.49 8.51 -7.43
CA GLY A 144 18.29 7.82 -6.94
C GLY A 144 17.28 8.77 -6.33
N ASN A 145 17.70 9.64 -5.41
CA ASN A 145 16.83 10.65 -4.81
C ASN A 145 16.25 11.62 -5.85
N ILE A 146 17.04 12.06 -6.82
CA ILE A 146 16.56 12.95 -7.90
C ILE A 146 15.47 12.23 -8.72
N LEU A 147 15.70 10.97 -9.11
CA LEU A 147 14.72 10.19 -9.86
C LEU A 147 13.44 9.91 -9.04
N GLU A 148 13.58 9.65 -7.74
CA GLU A 148 12.44 9.48 -6.84
C GLU A 148 11.59 10.77 -6.78
N VAL A 149 12.22 11.93 -6.58
CA VAL A 149 11.52 13.22 -6.54
C VAL A 149 10.88 13.55 -7.89
N LEU A 150 11.57 13.34 -9.01
CA LEU A 150 11.01 13.53 -10.35
C LEU A 150 9.81 12.63 -10.60
N PHE A 151 9.87 11.37 -10.17
CA PHE A 151 8.77 10.44 -10.31
C PHE A 151 7.56 10.85 -9.44
N ILE A 152 7.79 11.26 -8.18
CA ILE A 152 6.74 11.80 -7.31
C ILE A 152 6.09 13.05 -7.94
N ALA A 153 6.91 13.97 -8.48
CA ALA A 153 6.42 15.17 -9.15
C ALA A 153 5.58 14.83 -10.40
N LEU A 154 6.03 13.86 -11.21
CA LEU A 154 5.29 13.37 -12.37
C LEU A 154 3.94 12.76 -11.96
N VAL A 155 3.92 11.90 -10.94
CA VAL A 155 2.69 11.29 -10.43
C VAL A 155 1.73 12.35 -9.88
N ALA A 156 2.23 13.32 -9.12
CA ALA A 156 1.43 14.43 -8.62
C ALA A 156 0.84 15.26 -9.77
N TRP A 157 1.65 15.58 -10.79
CA TRP A 157 1.19 16.28 -11.98
C TRP A 157 0.11 15.51 -12.73
N LEU A 158 0.30 14.21 -12.97
CA LEU A 158 -0.70 13.34 -13.60
C LEU A 158 -2.00 13.31 -12.78
N PHE A 159 -1.90 13.20 -11.46
CA PHE A 159 -3.07 13.24 -10.58
C PHE A 159 -3.86 14.53 -10.77
N PHE A 160 -3.22 15.70 -10.64
CA PHE A 160 -3.90 16.98 -10.86
C PHE A 160 -4.41 17.20 -12.29
N PHE A 161 -3.77 16.59 -13.29
CA PHE A 161 -4.21 16.67 -14.67
C PHE A 161 -5.50 15.86 -14.92
N PHE A 162 -5.61 14.66 -14.33
CA PHE A 162 -6.77 13.78 -14.51
C PHE A 162 -7.92 14.03 -13.53
N THR A 163 -7.67 14.71 -12.41
CA THR A 163 -8.73 15.07 -11.43
C THR A 163 -9.39 16.42 -11.72
N LYS A 164 -8.93 17.16 -12.74
CA LYS A 164 -9.64 18.32 -13.30
C LYS A 164 -10.69 17.85 -14.29
#